data_AF-A0A1Q3ANY7-F1
#
_entry.id   AF-A0A1Q3ANY7-F1
#
_cell.length_a   1.000
_cell.length_b   1.000
_cell.length_c   1.000
_cell.angle_alpha   90.00
_cell.angle_beta   90.00
_cell.angle_gamma   90.00
#
_symmetry.space_group_name_H-M   'P 1'
#
loop_
_entity.id
_entity.type
_entity.pdbx_description
1 polymer ?
#
loop_
_entity_poly.entity_id
_entity_poly.type
_entity_poly.pdbx_seq_one_letter_code
_entity_poly.pdbx_strand_id
1 'polypeptide(L)'
;MDTTSQIICVVIIYMLMRRAQAKRLPRDRDNTSILSGNAYTLELLRGSDRQCIELMRMSREAYVRLCMHFRHRLWLNDSRYVSVEEKMAMFLTIIGHNERYVVIKRRFQHSSQTIHKYFHEVLAAMMTFAREMIVPSTFDPNPDSHGAHKSLRRIFKVFYYPILYTFYIIKVFNV
;
A
#
# COMPACT_ATOMS: atom_id res chain seq x y z
N MET A 1 18.49 24.87 -38.04
CA MET A 1 17.74 24.41 -36.85
C MET A 1 16.32 24.91 -36.98
N ASP A 2 15.33 24.04 -36.88
CA ASP A 2 13.92 24.43 -37.04
C ASP A 2 13.41 25.18 -35.80
N THR A 3 12.43 26.05 -36.00
CA THR A 3 11.80 26.84 -34.95
C THR A 3 11.13 25.96 -33.89
N THR A 4 10.63 24.79 -34.27
CA THR A 4 10.03 23.79 -33.36
C THR A 4 11.04 23.26 -32.34
N SER A 5 12.24 22.87 -32.78
CA SER A 5 13.29 22.39 -31.88
C SER A 5 13.75 23.47 -30.92
N GLN A 6 13.81 24.73 -31.36
CA GLN A 6 14.12 25.86 -30.49
C GLN A 6 13.06 26.08 -29.41
N ILE A 7 11.77 26.03 -29.78
CA ILE A 7 10.65 26.15 -28.83
C ILE A 7 10.69 25.01 -27.80
N ILE A 8 10.90 23.76 -28.26
CA ILE A 8 10.99 22.60 -27.37
C ILE A 8 12.15 22.75 -26.39
N CYS A 9 13.32 23.17 -26.87
CA CYS A 9 14.49 23.41 -26.01
C CYS A 9 14.22 24.47 -24.93
N VAL A 10 13.57 25.58 -25.28
CA VAL A 10 13.23 26.64 -24.31
C VAL A 10 12.24 26.15 -23.26
N VAL A 11 11.22 25.39 -23.66
CA VAL A 11 10.25 24.79 -22.73
C VAL A 11 10.94 23.80 -21.78
N ILE A 12 11.84 22.96 -22.30
CA ILE A 12 12.61 22.00 -21.49
C ILE A 12 13.51 22.76 -20.50
N ILE A 13 14.27 23.75 -20.95
CA ILE A 13 15.15 24.56 -20.09
C ILE A 13 14.33 25.27 -19.00
N TYR A 14 13.18 25.87 -19.34
CA TYR A 14 12.26 26.47 -18.37
C TYR A 14 11.76 25.45 -17.34
N MET A 15 11.35 24.25 -17.76
CA MET A 15 10.89 23.17 -16.89
C MET A 15 12.00 22.67 -15.96
N LEU A 16 13.23 22.56 -16.46
CA LEU A 16 14.40 22.18 -15.68
C LEU A 16 14.77 23.25 -14.65
N MET A 17 14.72 24.54 -15.03
CA MET A 17 14.94 25.66 -14.12
C MET A 17 13.86 25.71 -13.02
N ARG A 18 12.58 25.54 -13.35
CA ARG A 18 11.49 25.43 -12.36
C ARG A 18 11.72 24.26 -11.41
N ARG A 19 12.11 23.09 -11.91
CA ARG A 19 12.44 21.92 -11.07
C ARG A 19 13.63 22.18 -10.16
N ALA A 20 14.67 22.86 -10.66
CA ALA A 20 15.83 23.24 -9.87
C ALA A 20 15.46 24.25 -8.77
N GLN A 21 14.62 25.24 -9.08
CA GLN A 21 14.09 26.19 -8.09
C GLN A 21 13.20 25.51 -7.05
N ALA A 22 12.32 24.59 -7.46
CA ALA A 22 11.47 23.82 -6.54
C ALA A 22 12.28 22.94 -5.57
N LYS A 23 13.49 22.50 -5.95
CA LYS A 23 14.42 21.80 -5.05
C LYS A 23 15.14 22.74 -4.07
N ARG A 24 15.23 24.04 -4.39
CA ARG A 24 15.90 25.06 -3.55
C ARG A 24 14.98 25.65 -2.49
N LEU A 25 13.66 25.63 -2.69
CA LEU A 25 12.74 25.98 -1.61
C LEU A 25 12.83 24.91 -0.51
N PRO A 26 12.95 25.33 0.77
CA PRO A 26 12.78 24.42 1.88
C PRO A 26 11.45 23.69 1.72
N ARG A 27 11.52 22.37 1.68
CA ARG A 27 10.32 21.56 1.61
C ARG A 27 9.60 21.70 2.95
N ASP A 28 8.51 22.46 2.98
CA ASP A 28 7.69 22.59 4.18
C ASP A 28 7.21 21.20 4.61
N ARG A 29 7.71 20.76 5.77
CA ARG A 29 7.41 19.45 6.33
C ARG A 29 6.28 19.64 7.32
N ASP A 30 5.08 19.65 6.78
CA ASP A 30 3.81 19.68 7.50
C ASP A 30 3.54 18.38 8.31
N ASN A 31 4.42 17.38 8.26
CA ASN A 31 4.37 16.20 9.10
C ASN A 31 4.97 16.51 10.49
N THR A 32 4.16 17.15 11.34
CA THR A 32 4.53 17.65 12.68
C THR A 32 4.01 16.79 13.83
N SER A 33 3.41 15.63 13.57
CA SER A 33 2.91 14.77 14.65
C SER A 33 4.07 14.21 15.46
N ILE A 34 3.89 14.15 16.78
CA ILE A 34 4.82 13.50 17.72
C ILE A 34 4.91 12.00 17.43
N LEU A 35 3.82 11.42 16.93
CA LEU A 35 3.72 9.99 16.66
C LEU A 35 4.30 9.67 15.27
N SER A 36 5.36 8.87 15.23
CA SER A 36 5.90 8.33 13.98
C SER A 36 4.94 7.30 13.36
N GLY A 37 5.04 7.05 12.05
CA GLY A 37 4.19 6.04 11.41
C GLY A 37 4.38 4.63 11.99
N ASN A 38 5.58 4.28 12.43
CA ASN A 38 5.84 3.03 13.15
C ASN A 38 5.12 3.00 14.51
N ALA A 39 5.22 4.09 15.29
CA ALA A 39 4.55 4.19 16.59
C ALA A 39 3.02 4.12 16.45
N TYR A 40 2.46 4.78 15.41
CA TYR A 40 1.05 4.68 15.06
C TYR A 40 0.64 3.25 14.68
N THR A 41 1.44 2.57 13.88
CA THR A 41 1.18 1.16 13.53
C THR A 41 1.17 0.28 14.78
N LEU A 42 2.11 0.50 15.71
CA LEU A 42 2.17 -0.24 16.96
C LEU A 42 0.98 0.07 17.87
N GLU A 43 0.52 1.31 17.92
CA GLU A 43 -0.69 1.71 18.64
C GLU A 43 -1.92 0.95 18.11
N LEU A 44 -2.10 0.88 16.78
CA LEU A 44 -3.18 0.11 16.15
C LEU A 44 -3.16 -1.37 16.57
N LEU A 45 -1.98 -1.97 16.65
CA LEU A 45 -1.81 -3.37 17.03
C LEU A 45 -1.96 -3.62 18.53
N ARG A 46 -1.69 -2.61 19.36
CA ARG A 46 -1.86 -2.69 20.82
C ARG A 46 -3.28 -2.34 21.27
N GLY A 47 -4.07 -1.66 20.43
CA GLY A 47 -5.40 -1.15 20.74
C GLY A 47 -6.47 -2.25 20.91
N SER A 48 -7.69 -2.03 20.39
CA SER A 48 -8.75 -3.05 20.37
C SER A 48 -8.79 -3.79 19.03
N ASP A 49 -9.25 -5.03 18.99
CA ASP A 49 -9.39 -5.76 17.71
C ASP A 49 -10.39 -5.06 16.78
N ARG A 50 -11.42 -4.44 17.38
CA ARG A 50 -12.40 -3.59 16.70
C ARG A 50 -11.73 -2.44 15.94
N GLN A 51 -10.73 -1.77 16.53
CA GLN A 51 -10.00 -0.68 15.87
C GLN A 51 -9.24 -1.18 14.63
N CYS A 52 -8.64 -2.37 14.68
CA CYS A 52 -8.01 -2.98 13.50
C CYS A 52 -9.04 -3.25 12.39
N ILE A 53 -10.20 -3.80 12.75
CA ILE A 53 -11.28 -4.07 11.78
C ILE A 53 -11.82 -2.77 11.20
N GLU A 54 -12.04 -1.75 12.02
CA GLU A 54 -12.59 -0.47 11.61
C GLU A 54 -11.64 0.32 10.71
N LEU A 55 -10.32 0.18 10.85
CA LEU A 55 -9.34 0.97 10.08
C LEU A 55 -8.68 0.20 8.93
N MET A 56 -8.46 -1.11 9.10
CA MET A 56 -7.76 -1.96 8.11
C MET A 56 -8.69 -2.99 7.47
N ARG A 57 -9.97 -3.05 7.87
CA ARG A 57 -10.97 -4.04 7.41
C ARG A 57 -10.59 -5.50 7.71
N MET A 58 -9.73 -5.71 8.69
CA MET A 58 -9.31 -7.04 9.15
C MET A 58 -9.06 -7.08 10.65
N SER A 59 -9.28 -8.24 11.27
CA SER A 59 -8.89 -8.47 12.66
C SER A 59 -7.36 -8.39 12.80
N ARG A 60 -6.91 -8.07 14.01
CA ARG A 60 -5.49 -7.99 14.35
C ARG A 60 -4.76 -9.29 14.05
N GLU A 61 -5.35 -10.41 14.44
CA GLU A 61 -4.75 -11.73 14.24
C GLU A 61 -4.60 -12.03 12.73
N ALA A 62 -5.60 -11.68 11.92
CA ALA A 62 -5.54 -11.81 10.47
C ALA A 62 -4.44 -10.91 9.87
N TYR A 63 -4.36 -9.67 10.32
CA TYR A 63 -3.34 -8.70 9.90
C TYR A 63 -1.92 -9.17 10.20
N VAL A 64 -1.65 -9.62 11.43
CA VAL A 64 -0.32 -10.09 11.84
C VAL A 64 0.09 -11.31 11.03
N ARG A 65 -0.83 -12.27 10.84
CA ARG A 65 -0.58 -13.44 9.99
C ARG A 65 -0.27 -13.06 8.56
N LEU A 66 -0.98 -12.07 8.01
CA LEU A 66 -0.74 -11.59 6.65
C LEU A 66 0.66 -10.97 6.51
N CYS A 67 1.05 -10.08 7.43
CA CYS A 67 2.36 -9.45 7.42
C CYS A 67 3.49 -10.50 7.55
N MET A 68 3.33 -11.46 8.47
CA MET A 68 4.29 -12.56 8.65
C MET A 68 4.40 -13.43 7.40
N HIS A 69 3.28 -13.74 6.74
CA HIS A 69 3.27 -14.51 5.50
C HIS A 69 4.03 -13.77 4.38
N PHE A 70 3.77 -12.48 4.19
CA PHE A 70 4.43 -11.68 3.15
C PHE A 70 5.94 -11.53 3.41
N ARG A 71 6.33 -11.40 4.68
CA ARG A 71 7.74 -11.40 5.10
C ARG A 71 8.39 -12.75 4.83
N HIS A 72 7.75 -13.86 5.20
CA HIS A 72 8.29 -15.21 4.99
C HIS A 72 8.44 -15.56 3.50
N ARG A 73 7.51 -15.11 2.65
CA ARG A 73 7.58 -15.28 1.19
C ARG A 73 8.52 -14.30 0.50
N LEU A 74 9.15 -13.38 1.25
CA LEU A 74 10.04 -12.31 0.77
C LEU A 74 9.38 -11.37 -0.26
N TRP A 75 8.05 -11.31 -0.32
CA TRP A 75 7.33 -10.40 -1.21
C TRP A 75 7.35 -8.96 -0.72
N LEU A 76 7.43 -8.79 0.60
CA LEU A 76 7.66 -7.50 1.23
C LEU A 76 8.78 -7.63 2.25
N ASN A 77 9.65 -6.62 2.26
CA ASN A 77 10.77 -6.53 3.17
C ASN A 77 10.74 -5.18 3.90
N ASP A 78 11.31 -5.15 5.09
CA ASP A 78 11.49 -3.90 5.83
C ASP A 78 12.41 -2.98 5.02
N SER A 79 12.05 -1.70 4.96
CA SER A 79 12.93 -0.65 4.44
C SER A 79 13.69 -0.01 5.59
N ARG A 80 14.72 0.79 5.28
CA ARG A 80 15.55 1.48 6.29
C ARG A 80 14.75 2.22 7.37
N TYR A 81 13.56 2.74 7.05
CA TYR A 81 12.76 3.54 7.97
C TYR A 81 11.28 3.11 8.07
N VAL A 82 10.85 2.10 7.30
CA VAL A 82 9.42 1.71 7.22
C VAL A 82 9.32 0.19 7.19
N SER A 83 8.63 -0.35 8.20
CA SER A 83 8.39 -1.78 8.38
C SER A 83 7.36 -2.35 7.40
N VAL A 84 7.36 -3.67 7.20
CA VAL A 84 6.32 -4.38 6.43
C VAL A 84 4.94 -4.09 7.01
N GLU A 85 4.80 -4.13 8.33
CA GLU A 85 3.55 -3.83 9.03
C GLU A 85 3.06 -2.42 8.65
N GLU A 86 3.93 -1.42 8.77
CA GLU A 86 3.57 -0.04 8.46
C GLU A 86 3.18 0.14 6.99
N LYS A 87 3.88 -0.49 6.05
CA LYS A 87 3.51 -0.51 4.62
C LYS A 87 2.13 -1.11 4.41
N MET A 88 1.89 -2.27 5.02
CA MET A 88 0.62 -2.99 4.94
C MET A 88 -0.52 -2.19 5.57
N ALA A 89 -0.29 -1.55 6.72
CA ALA A 89 -1.27 -0.72 7.42
C ALA A 89 -1.66 0.50 6.58
N MET A 90 -0.69 1.19 5.97
CA MET A 90 -0.96 2.28 5.02
C MET A 90 -1.84 1.80 3.86
N PHE A 91 -1.43 0.71 3.19
CA PHE A 91 -2.15 0.15 2.05
C PHE A 91 -3.60 -0.23 2.41
N LEU A 92 -3.80 -1.01 3.46
CA LEU A 92 -5.11 -1.50 3.90
C LEU A 92 -6.03 -0.35 4.33
N THR A 93 -5.50 0.67 5.00
CA THR A 93 -6.27 1.87 5.36
C THR A 93 -6.72 2.63 4.11
N ILE A 94 -5.84 2.77 3.10
CA ILE A 94 -6.18 3.41 1.82
C ILE A 94 -7.32 2.68 1.13
N ILE A 95 -7.17 1.37 0.90
CA ILE A 95 -8.16 0.61 0.12
C ILE A 95 -9.44 0.32 0.90
N GLY A 96 -9.36 0.17 2.24
CA GLY A 96 -10.49 -0.16 3.09
C GLY A 96 -11.49 0.98 3.26
N HIS A 97 -11.06 2.22 2.99
CA HIS A 97 -11.83 3.44 3.21
C HIS A 97 -11.80 4.41 2.03
N ASN A 98 -11.13 4.07 0.92
CA ASN A 98 -10.86 4.98 -0.19
C ASN A 98 -10.21 6.29 0.28
N GLU A 99 -9.26 6.17 1.21
CA GLU A 99 -8.64 7.32 1.87
C GLU A 99 -7.66 8.04 0.95
N ARG A 100 -7.68 9.37 0.99
CA ARG A 100 -6.75 10.19 0.22
C ARG A 100 -5.36 10.13 0.83
N TYR A 101 -4.31 10.13 0.01
CA TYR A 101 -2.91 10.12 0.48
C TYR A 101 -2.57 11.25 1.45
N VAL A 102 -3.27 12.39 1.37
CA VAL A 102 -3.09 13.51 2.32
C VAL A 102 -3.45 13.09 3.74
N VAL A 103 -4.52 12.30 3.94
CA VAL A 103 -4.94 11.82 5.27
C VAL A 103 -3.92 10.83 5.83
N ILE A 104 -3.48 9.89 4.98
CA ILE A 104 -2.48 8.88 5.34
C ILE A 104 -1.13 9.52 5.68
N LYS A 105 -0.72 10.55 4.94
CA LYS A 105 0.45 11.38 5.22
C LYS A 105 0.41 11.95 6.63
N ARG A 106 -0.74 12.46 7.08
CA ARG A 106 -0.91 13.02 8.43
C ARG A 106 -0.96 11.95 9.52
N ARG A 107 -1.40 10.73 9.22
CA ARG A 107 -1.40 9.64 10.22
C ARG A 107 -0.03 8.99 10.36
N PHE A 108 0.59 8.61 9.24
CA PHE A 108 1.84 7.86 9.22
C PHE A 108 3.09 8.75 9.12
N GLN A 109 2.94 10.06 9.02
CA GLN A 109 4.03 11.05 8.98
C GLN A 109 5.04 10.85 7.83
N HIS A 110 4.61 10.20 6.75
CA HIS A 110 5.39 10.02 5.53
C HIS A 110 4.96 10.98 4.42
N SER A 111 5.87 11.27 3.50
CA SER A 111 5.50 12.07 2.33
C SER A 111 4.53 11.34 1.41
N SER A 112 3.75 12.07 0.60
CA SER A 112 2.90 11.46 -0.42
C SER A 112 3.69 10.63 -1.43
N GLN A 113 4.93 11.00 -1.74
CA GLN A 113 5.83 10.23 -2.60
C GLN A 113 6.21 8.89 -1.95
N THR A 114 6.53 8.91 -0.65
CA THR A 114 6.83 7.73 0.15
C THR A 114 5.62 6.80 0.22
N ILE A 115 4.44 7.34 0.51
CA ILE A 115 3.18 6.59 0.58
C ILE A 115 2.87 5.95 -0.77
N HIS A 116 2.98 6.72 -1.86
CA HIS A 116 2.77 6.21 -3.21
C HIS A 116 3.71 5.05 -3.54
N LYS A 117 5.02 5.21 -3.25
CA LYS A 117 6.01 4.14 -3.43
C LYS A 117 5.57 2.85 -2.72
N TYR A 118 5.26 2.94 -1.43
CA TYR A 118 4.92 1.76 -0.64
C TYR A 118 3.55 1.18 -0.97
N PHE A 119 2.59 2.02 -1.38
CA PHE A 119 1.31 1.56 -1.90
C PHE A 119 1.50 0.64 -3.11
N HIS A 120 2.33 1.04 -4.08
CA HIS A 120 2.60 0.22 -5.26
C HIS A 120 3.43 -1.02 -4.96
N GLU A 121 4.39 -0.94 -4.03
CA GLU A 121 5.16 -2.10 -3.57
C GLU A 121 4.24 -3.17 -2.96
N VAL A 122 3.32 -2.76 -2.07
CA VAL A 122 2.33 -3.66 -1.46
C VAL A 122 1.33 -4.16 -2.49
N LEU A 123 0.85 -3.31 -3.41
CA LEU A 123 -0.06 -3.72 -4.47
C LEU A 123 0.53 -4.83 -5.33
N ALA A 124 1.80 -4.71 -5.72
CA ALA A 124 2.48 -5.75 -6.49
C ALA A 124 2.56 -7.08 -5.73
N ALA A 125 2.94 -7.04 -4.45
CA ALA A 125 2.97 -8.22 -3.59
C ALA A 125 1.57 -8.85 -3.42
N MET A 126 0.53 -8.03 -3.24
CA MET A 126 -0.86 -8.47 -3.13
C MET A 126 -1.37 -9.11 -4.42
N MET A 127 -0.92 -8.65 -5.60
CA MET A 127 -1.25 -9.30 -6.88
C MET A 127 -0.62 -10.69 -6.99
N THR A 128 0.63 -10.85 -6.55
CA THR A 128 1.30 -12.16 -6.49
C THR A 128 0.56 -13.09 -5.54
N PHE A 129 0.25 -12.62 -4.34
CA PHE A 129 -0.54 -13.37 -3.36
C PHE A 129 -1.91 -13.78 -3.91
N ALA A 130 -2.62 -12.87 -4.58
CA ALA A 130 -3.91 -13.16 -5.19
C ALA A 130 -3.80 -14.28 -6.23
N ARG A 131 -2.74 -14.30 -7.05
CA ARG A 131 -2.51 -15.39 -8.01
C ARG A 131 -2.32 -16.72 -7.31
N GLU A 132 -1.52 -16.79 -6.25
CA GLU A 132 -1.34 -18.04 -5.48
C GLU A 132 -2.63 -18.53 -4.82
N MET A 133 -3.49 -17.61 -4.37
CA MET A 133 -4.73 -17.96 -3.66
C MET A 133 -5.91 -18.28 -4.60
N ILE A 134 -5.94 -17.70 -5.81
CA ILE A 134 -7.05 -17.83 -6.78
C ILE A 134 -6.83 -19.02 -7.71
N VAL A 135 -5.60 -19.53 -7.86
CA VAL A 135 -5.39 -20.82 -8.55
C VAL A 135 -6.20 -21.89 -7.81
N PRO A 136 -7.14 -22.57 -8.49
CA PRO A 136 -7.73 -23.79 -7.94
C PRO A 136 -6.57 -24.74 -7.74
N SER A 137 -6.30 -25.10 -6.48
CA SER A 137 -5.47 -26.26 -6.17
C SER A 137 -5.98 -27.39 -7.05
N THR A 138 -5.20 -27.74 -8.07
CA THR A 138 -5.32 -29.02 -8.75
C THR A 138 -5.46 -30.07 -7.67
N PHE A 139 -6.44 -30.96 -7.80
CA PHE A 139 -6.75 -32.01 -6.85
C PHE A 139 -5.48 -32.76 -6.43
N ASP A 140 -4.86 -32.33 -5.34
CA ASP A 140 -3.79 -33.06 -4.66
C ASP A 140 -4.47 -33.87 -3.55
N PRO A 141 -4.46 -35.21 -3.60
CA PRO A 141 -5.17 -36.07 -2.66
C PRO A 141 -4.42 -36.21 -1.31
N ASN A 142 -3.67 -35.18 -0.89
CA ASN A 142 -2.91 -35.21 0.36
C ASN A 142 -3.60 -34.34 1.45
N PRO A 143 -4.08 -34.92 2.56
CA PRO A 143 -4.97 -34.22 3.49
C PRO A 143 -4.27 -33.27 4.48
N ASP A 144 -2.94 -33.23 4.55
CA ASP A 144 -2.25 -32.66 5.72
C ASP A 144 -1.81 -31.18 5.62
N SER A 145 -2.10 -30.50 4.50
CA SER A 145 -1.72 -29.08 4.30
C SER A 145 -2.90 -28.09 4.20
N HIS A 146 -4.09 -28.49 4.66
CA HIS A 146 -5.34 -27.75 4.45
C HIS A 146 -5.73 -26.70 5.52
N GLY A 147 -4.93 -26.51 6.57
CA GLY A 147 -5.28 -25.63 7.70
C GLY A 147 -5.16 -24.12 7.43
N ALA A 148 -4.07 -23.69 6.77
CA ALA A 148 -3.77 -22.25 6.59
C ALA A 148 -4.65 -21.60 5.51
N HIS A 149 -4.99 -22.34 4.45
CA HIS A 149 -5.68 -21.81 3.27
C HIS A 149 -7.17 -21.50 3.54
N LYS A 150 -7.80 -22.17 4.51
CA LYS A 150 -9.23 -21.98 4.84
C LYS A 150 -9.46 -20.71 5.67
N SER A 151 -8.55 -20.38 6.59
CA SER A 151 -8.59 -19.14 7.38
C SER A 151 -8.32 -17.90 6.53
N LEU A 152 -7.36 -17.99 5.59
CA LEU A 152 -7.08 -16.90 4.66
C LEU A 152 -8.27 -16.65 3.71
N ARG A 153 -8.91 -17.69 3.15
CA ARG A 153 -10.13 -17.52 2.33
C ARG A 153 -11.26 -16.79 3.07
N ARG A 154 -11.41 -16.97 4.39
CA ARG A 154 -12.41 -16.22 5.20
C ARG A 154 -12.01 -14.75 5.39
N ILE A 155 -10.75 -14.47 5.69
CA ILE A 155 -10.21 -13.11 5.85
C ILE A 155 -10.38 -12.32 4.54
N PHE A 156 -10.12 -12.96 3.39
CA PHE A 156 -10.14 -12.30 2.09
C PHE A 156 -11.51 -12.18 1.44
N LYS A 157 -12.57 -12.83 1.95
CA LYS A 157 -13.92 -12.66 1.40
C LYS A 157 -14.42 -11.20 1.51
N VAL A 158 -13.94 -10.47 2.53
CA VAL A 158 -14.21 -9.04 2.76
C VAL A 158 -13.42 -8.15 1.80
N PHE A 159 -12.23 -8.57 1.37
CA PHE A 159 -11.36 -7.83 0.47
C PHE A 159 -11.61 -8.16 -1.01
N TYR A 160 -12.11 -9.35 -1.33
CA TYR A 160 -12.32 -9.81 -2.70
C TYR A 160 -13.33 -8.92 -3.45
N TYR A 161 -14.44 -8.54 -2.82
CA TYR A 161 -15.46 -7.70 -3.44
C TYR A 161 -15.03 -6.23 -3.63
N PRO A 162 -14.44 -5.53 -2.64
CA PRO A 162 -13.92 -4.17 -2.85
C PRO A 162 -12.73 -4.11 -3.79
N ILE A 163 -11.81 -5.08 -3.72
CA ILE A 163 -10.63 -5.15 -4.60
C ILE A 163 -11.09 -5.42 -6.04
N LEU A 164 -11.98 -6.39 -6.29
CA LEU A 164 -12.60 -6.57 -7.62
C LEU A 164 -13.43 -5.37 -8.05
N TYR A 165 -14.14 -4.68 -7.15
CA TYR A 165 -14.95 -3.51 -7.51
C TYR A 165 -14.08 -2.31 -7.86
N THR A 166 -12.95 -2.12 -7.16
CA THR A 166 -11.96 -1.08 -7.48
C THR A 166 -11.19 -1.45 -8.75
N PHE A 167 -10.84 -2.73 -8.96
CA PHE A 167 -10.27 -3.21 -10.22
C PHE A 167 -11.28 -3.13 -11.39
N TYR A 168 -12.57 -3.38 -11.15
CA TYR A 168 -13.64 -3.27 -12.13
C TYR A 168 -13.87 -1.81 -12.52
N ILE A 169 -13.92 -0.88 -11.55
CA ILE A 169 -14.01 0.56 -11.82
C ILE A 169 -12.76 1.08 -12.54
N ILE A 170 -11.56 0.66 -12.17
CA ILE A 170 -10.31 1.05 -12.87
C ILE A 170 -10.27 0.48 -14.30
N LYS A 171 -10.87 -0.69 -14.54
CA LYS A 171 -10.97 -1.31 -15.88
C LYS A 171 -12.12 -0.76 -16.73
N VAL A 172 -13.20 -0.28 -16.11
CA VAL A 172 -14.37 0.34 -16.77
C VAL A 172 -14.15 1.83 -17.07
N PHE A 173 -13.29 2.52 -16.32
CA PHE A 173 -12.96 3.94 -16.51
C PHE A 173 -11.56 4.22 -17.10
N ASN A 174 -10.86 3.20 -17.61
CA ASN A 174 -9.73 3.44 -18.52
C ASN A 174 -10.24 3.49 -19.96
N VAL A 175 -10.13 4.70 -20.53
CA VAL A 175 -10.11 5.02 -21.96
C VAL A 175 -9.21 4.07 -22.74
#